data_AF-A0AAV0DS47-F1
#
_entry.id   AF-A0AAV0DS47-F1
#
_cell.length_a   1.000
_cell.length_b   1.000
_cell.length_c   1.000
_cell.angle_alpha   90.00
_cell.angle_beta   90.00
_cell.angle_gamma   90.00
#
_symmetry.space_group_name_H-M   'P 1'
#
loop_
_entity.id
_entity.type
_entity.pdbx_description
1 polymer ?
#
loop_
_entity_poly.entity_id
_entity_poly.type
_entity_poly.pdbx_seq_one_letter_code
_entity_poly.pdbx_strand_id
1 'polypeptide(L)'
;MDLRNERLWMYNRVKPGRKGLTNEFKVGVDQFVNFACAQVEFVENGVIRCPCTKCRNQCYKNHRDVKVDLYKWGFESNYWHWTCHGEEVSFFTQSVNDVSHMGDEGNNMYETMVHDIFGMSSTPTHQNGEFEGPHESAQKFYELLDSARQPLWPGCTTDTELSFTLKMMSIKSSYNIEQKAMDEMLDACSRAMPLPNKIPSNFYQAEKLVSKLGLGHVKIDCCINGCMLCYKEDIELGQCKFCGESRYKESTKHRSKVPRKRMHYLPLIPRLQRLCASPSSAKHMRWHAENHCDIGMMCHPSDGEAWKHFDKTYPDFASEPRNVRLGLCSDDFSPFGMSSKSYSCWPIIVTVYNLPLSMCMTTPYMFLSSIIPGKNNPKAQIDVYLQPLIDELKSLWEIGVVTYDVSLKQNFVMKASLMWIISDFPAYGMLSGWQTAGKLSCPYCMESTQAFFS
;
A
#
# COMPACT_ATOMS: atom_id res chain seq x y z
N MET A 1 23.81 -3.29 -26.04
CA MET A 1 25.14 -3.85 -25.67
C MET A 1 24.97 -4.34 -24.23
N ASP A 2 25.38 -5.58 -23.93
CA ASP A 2 25.07 -6.21 -22.63
C ASP A 2 25.90 -5.55 -21.50
N LEU A 3 25.23 -4.77 -20.65
CA LEU A 3 25.85 -4.01 -19.55
C LEU A 3 26.69 -4.91 -18.61
N ARG A 4 26.32 -6.18 -18.47
CA ARG A 4 27.05 -7.15 -17.64
C ARG A 4 28.44 -7.44 -18.20
N ASN A 5 28.59 -7.41 -19.52
CA ASN A 5 29.89 -7.58 -20.17
C ASN A 5 30.77 -6.32 -20.03
N GLU A 6 30.17 -5.13 -20.10
CA GLU A 6 30.88 -3.85 -19.91
C GLU A 6 31.35 -3.63 -18.47
N ARG A 7 30.59 -4.15 -17.49
CA ARG A 7 30.84 -3.96 -16.06
C ARG A 7 31.39 -5.17 -15.32
N LEU A 8 31.80 -6.22 -16.05
CA LEU A 8 32.36 -7.45 -15.48
C LEU A 8 33.55 -7.16 -14.52
N TRP A 9 34.27 -6.06 -14.77
CA TRP A 9 35.34 -5.57 -13.91
C TRP A 9 34.92 -5.37 -12.45
N MET A 10 33.64 -5.06 -12.16
CA MET A 10 33.12 -4.86 -10.80
C MET A 10 33.28 -6.11 -9.92
N TYR A 11 33.25 -7.29 -10.54
CA TYR A 11 33.33 -8.58 -9.85
C TYR A 11 34.66 -9.31 -10.09
N ASN A 12 35.46 -8.87 -11.07
CA ASN A 12 36.83 -9.31 -11.30
C ASN A 12 37.83 -8.58 -10.37
N ARG A 13 37.54 -8.55 -9.07
CA ARG A 13 38.26 -7.72 -8.08
C ARG A 13 39.71 -8.14 -7.84
N VAL A 14 40.00 -9.44 -7.76
CA VAL A 14 41.29 -9.96 -7.28
C VAL A 14 41.98 -10.78 -8.37
N LYS A 15 43.31 -10.63 -8.49
CA LYS A 15 44.11 -11.43 -9.43
C LYS A 15 44.02 -12.94 -9.10
N PRO A 16 44.15 -13.82 -10.10
CA PRO A 16 44.27 -15.26 -9.87
C PRO A 16 45.33 -15.55 -8.80
N GLY A 17 44.97 -16.33 -7.76
CA GLY A 17 45.85 -16.61 -6.62
C GLY A 17 45.76 -15.63 -5.44
N ARG A 18 44.77 -14.72 -5.42
CA ARG A 18 44.45 -13.80 -4.31
C ARG A 18 45.54 -12.77 -3.93
N LYS A 19 46.57 -12.58 -4.75
CA LYS A 19 47.70 -11.66 -4.48
C LYS A 19 47.49 -10.25 -5.04
N GLY A 20 46.39 -9.60 -4.68
CA GLY A 20 46.15 -8.17 -4.95
C GLY A 20 45.02 -7.87 -5.94
N LEU A 21 44.61 -6.60 -5.98
CA LEU A 21 43.51 -6.11 -6.82
C LEU A 21 43.89 -6.05 -8.29
N THR A 22 42.94 -6.32 -9.19
CA THR A 22 43.12 -6.13 -10.63
C THR A 22 43.18 -4.63 -10.97
N ASN A 23 43.86 -4.29 -12.07
CA ASN A 23 43.94 -2.88 -12.50
C ASN A 23 42.58 -2.39 -13.03
N GLU A 24 41.86 -3.24 -13.75
CA GLU A 24 40.50 -2.98 -14.25
C GLU A 24 39.53 -2.64 -13.11
N PHE A 25 39.60 -3.37 -11.99
CA PHE A 25 38.78 -3.08 -10.81
C PHE A 25 39.11 -1.71 -10.20
N LYS A 26 40.40 -1.34 -10.10
CA LYS A 26 40.79 -0.03 -9.55
C LYS A 26 40.31 1.13 -10.42
N VAL A 27 40.50 1.01 -11.74
CA VAL A 27 40.06 2.03 -12.71
C VAL A 27 38.54 2.16 -12.71
N GLY A 28 37.83 1.03 -12.69
CA GLY A 28 36.38 1.05 -12.64
C GLY A 28 35.83 1.60 -11.33
N VAL A 29 36.45 1.31 -10.18
CA VAL A 29 36.06 1.93 -8.89
C VAL A 29 36.20 3.45 -8.96
N ASP A 30 37.25 3.97 -9.61
CA ASP A 30 37.41 5.41 -9.81
C ASP A 30 36.34 6.00 -10.73
N GLN A 31 35.96 5.28 -11.80
CA GLN A 31 34.86 5.69 -12.67
C GLN A 31 33.52 5.72 -11.91
N PHE A 32 33.24 4.69 -11.11
CA PHE A 32 32.04 4.62 -10.28
C PHE A 32 31.97 5.78 -9.27
N VAL A 33 33.05 6.02 -8.52
CA VAL A 33 33.07 7.08 -7.50
C VAL A 33 32.91 8.46 -8.15
N ASN A 34 33.57 8.71 -9.28
CA ASN A 34 33.42 9.97 -10.02
C ASN A 34 31.99 10.15 -10.53
N PHE A 35 31.37 9.10 -11.07
CA PHE A 35 29.97 9.13 -11.48
C PHE A 35 29.05 9.44 -10.30
N ALA A 36 29.18 8.69 -9.19
CA ALA A 36 28.35 8.85 -8.01
C ALA A 36 28.46 10.26 -7.39
N CYS A 37 29.66 10.83 -7.36
CA CYS A 37 29.87 12.20 -6.86
C CYS A 37 29.37 13.30 -7.81
N ALA A 38 29.16 13.00 -9.09
CA ALA A 38 28.62 13.95 -10.06
C ALA A 38 27.09 14.09 -9.98
N GLN A 39 26.39 13.14 -9.33
CA GLN A 39 24.93 13.15 -9.22
C GLN A 39 24.47 13.95 -8.01
N VAL A 40 24.19 15.25 -8.22
CA VAL A 40 23.87 16.22 -7.16
C VAL A 40 22.69 15.78 -6.28
N GLU A 41 21.69 15.10 -6.85
CA GLU A 41 20.52 14.59 -6.11
C GLU A 41 20.83 13.38 -5.20
N PHE A 42 21.95 12.69 -5.45
CA PHE A 42 22.36 11.47 -4.74
C PHE A 42 23.56 11.71 -3.80
N VAL A 43 24.02 12.96 -3.70
CA VAL A 43 25.09 13.41 -2.82
C VAL A 43 24.51 14.33 -1.75
N GLU A 44 24.45 13.85 -0.51
CA GLU A 44 23.98 14.65 0.63
C GLU A 44 25.18 15.04 1.48
N ASN A 45 25.42 16.34 1.72
CA ASN A 45 26.55 16.83 2.54
C ASN A 45 27.94 16.27 2.14
N GLY A 46 28.16 15.97 0.86
CA GLY A 46 29.44 15.45 0.34
C GLY A 46 29.69 13.96 0.62
N VAL A 47 28.68 13.22 1.08
CA VAL A 47 28.72 11.76 1.24
C VAL A 47 27.81 11.06 0.22
N ILE A 48 28.21 9.85 -0.18
CA ILE A 48 27.51 8.98 -1.13
C ILE A 48 27.19 7.64 -0.47
N ARG A 49 26.21 6.90 -0.99
CA ARG A 49 25.93 5.53 -0.53
C ARG A 49 27.15 4.63 -0.80
N CYS A 50 27.41 3.68 0.07
CA CYS A 50 28.50 2.73 -0.08
C CYS A 50 27.97 1.39 -0.63
N PRO A 51 28.25 1.03 -1.90
CA PRO A 51 27.78 -0.22 -2.49
C PRO A 51 28.64 -1.43 -2.11
N CYS A 52 29.50 -1.35 -1.08
CA CYS A 52 30.32 -2.50 -0.73
C CYS A 52 29.49 -3.63 -0.09
N THR A 53 29.95 -4.88 -0.15
CA THR A 53 29.23 -6.05 0.41
C THR A 53 28.90 -5.96 1.90
N LYS A 54 29.57 -5.06 2.65
CA LYS A 54 29.27 -4.78 4.07
C LYS A 54 28.21 -3.70 4.26
N CYS A 55 28.20 -2.70 3.39
CA CYS A 55 27.30 -1.54 3.52
C CYS A 55 26.04 -1.67 2.69
N ARG A 56 26.04 -2.47 1.60
CA ARG A 56 24.87 -2.79 0.77
C ARG A 56 24.03 -1.58 0.33
N ASN A 57 24.67 -0.46 0.02
CA ASN A 57 24.02 0.83 -0.26
C ASN A 57 23.22 1.46 0.90
N GLN A 58 23.34 0.93 2.12
CA GLN A 58 22.62 1.42 3.31
C GLN A 58 23.41 2.50 4.07
N CYS A 59 24.75 2.47 4.03
CA CYS A 59 25.57 3.46 4.71
C CYS A 59 25.99 4.62 3.79
N TYR A 60 25.92 5.85 4.31
CA TYR A 60 26.48 7.03 3.65
C TYR A 60 27.91 7.28 4.12
N LYS A 61 28.84 7.42 3.19
CA LYS A 61 30.27 7.64 3.47
C LYS A 61 30.85 8.63 2.48
N ASN A 62 31.95 9.28 2.87
CA ASN A 62 32.68 10.11 1.92
C ASN A 62 33.30 9.21 0.82
N HIS A 63 33.58 9.81 -0.34
CA HIS A 63 34.08 9.10 -1.51
C HIS A 63 35.38 8.32 -1.27
N ARG A 64 36.24 8.79 -0.35
CA ARG A 64 37.51 8.12 -0.01
C ARG A 64 37.25 6.82 0.76
N ASP A 65 36.34 6.87 1.72
CA ASP A 65 35.95 5.72 2.53
C ASP A 65 35.20 4.68 1.71
N VAL A 66 34.33 5.11 0.77
CA VAL A 66 33.69 4.19 -0.18
C VAL A 66 34.73 3.48 -1.04
N LYS A 67 35.74 4.21 -1.55
CA LYS A 67 36.82 3.61 -2.35
C LYS A 67 37.61 2.56 -1.55
N VAL A 68 37.94 2.86 -0.29
CA VAL A 68 38.62 1.92 0.61
C VAL A 68 37.77 0.67 0.87
N ASP A 69 36.48 0.86 1.13
CA ASP A 69 35.55 -0.25 1.38
C ASP A 69 35.37 -1.14 0.14
N LEU A 70 35.29 -0.57 -1.06
CA LEU A 70 35.24 -1.34 -2.30
C LEU A 70 36.54 -2.11 -2.54
N TYR A 71 37.69 -1.50 -2.24
CA TYR A 71 38.98 -2.18 -2.31
C TYR A 71 39.09 -3.35 -1.33
N LYS A 72 38.45 -3.26 -0.15
CA LYS A 72 38.50 -4.27 0.91
C LYS A 72 37.42 -5.35 0.79
N TRP A 73 36.24 -5.01 0.32
CA TRP A 73 35.05 -5.85 0.39
C TRP A 73 34.38 -6.11 -0.96
N GLY A 74 34.75 -5.37 -2.01
CA GLY A 74 34.10 -5.45 -3.33
C GLY A 74 32.68 -4.88 -3.34
N PHE A 75 32.08 -4.80 -4.52
CA PHE A 75 30.68 -4.39 -4.70
C PHE A 75 29.71 -5.46 -4.19
N GLU A 76 28.54 -5.01 -3.76
CA GLU A 76 27.39 -5.86 -3.47
C GLU A 76 27.04 -6.74 -4.68
N SER A 77 26.61 -7.95 -4.39
CA SER A 77 26.20 -8.91 -5.41
C SER A 77 25.09 -8.34 -6.28
N ASN A 78 25.15 -8.60 -7.58
CA ASN A 78 24.17 -8.17 -8.60
C ASN A 78 23.91 -6.65 -8.72
N TYR A 79 24.72 -5.81 -8.11
CA TYR A 79 24.69 -4.35 -8.25
C TYR A 79 25.35 -3.85 -9.56
N TRP A 80 24.85 -4.34 -10.70
CA TRP A 80 25.38 -3.99 -12.03
C TRP A 80 24.98 -2.60 -12.49
N HIS A 81 23.83 -2.11 -12.06
CA HIS A 81 23.32 -0.77 -12.33
C HIS A 81 23.52 0.10 -11.10
N TRP A 82 24.05 1.31 -11.29
CA TRP A 82 24.30 2.26 -10.20
C TRP A 82 23.05 3.05 -9.85
N THR A 83 21.92 2.36 -9.71
CA THR A 83 20.58 2.95 -9.50
C THR A 83 20.51 3.76 -8.22
N CYS A 84 21.11 3.27 -7.13
CA CYS A 84 21.26 4.02 -5.88
C CYS A 84 22.18 5.27 -5.98
N HIS A 85 22.79 5.50 -7.14
CA HIS A 85 23.67 6.61 -7.42
C HIS A 85 23.25 7.35 -8.70
N GLY A 86 21.97 7.28 -9.10
CA GLY A 86 21.41 8.11 -10.17
C GLY A 86 21.62 7.60 -11.60
N GLU A 87 22.01 6.34 -11.79
CA GLU A 87 22.01 5.76 -13.14
C GLU A 87 20.60 5.38 -13.60
N GLU A 88 20.11 6.08 -14.62
CA GLU A 88 18.85 5.77 -15.28
C GLU A 88 18.97 4.48 -16.10
N VAL A 89 18.14 3.48 -15.76
CA VAL A 89 18.10 2.22 -16.50
C VAL A 89 17.10 2.35 -17.64
N SER A 90 17.62 2.41 -18.87
CA SER A 90 16.81 2.23 -20.08
C SER A 90 16.25 0.81 -20.05
N PHE A 91 14.93 0.64 -19.93
CA PHE A 91 14.29 -0.66 -19.76
C PHE A 91 14.42 -1.55 -21.00
N PHE A 92 15.52 -2.28 -21.07
CA PHE A 92 15.62 -3.57 -21.75
C PHE A 92 16.26 -4.57 -20.80
N THR A 93 15.41 -5.41 -20.18
CA THR A 93 15.65 -6.78 -19.68
C THR A 93 16.83 -7.04 -18.73
N GLN A 94 16.54 -7.25 -17.44
CA GLN A 94 16.62 -8.56 -16.73
C GLN A 94 16.72 -8.39 -15.20
N SER A 95 15.72 -8.94 -14.51
CA SER A 95 15.65 -9.26 -13.08
C SER A 95 16.83 -10.17 -12.63
N VAL A 96 17.19 -10.35 -11.35
CA VAL A 96 16.40 -10.85 -10.21
C VAL A 96 17.22 -10.65 -8.90
N ASN A 97 16.51 -10.23 -7.83
CA ASN A 97 16.74 -10.37 -6.38
C ASN A 97 17.98 -9.78 -5.67
N ASP A 98 17.71 -8.95 -4.65
CA ASP A 98 17.84 -9.42 -3.26
C ASP A 98 16.81 -8.75 -2.34
N VAL A 99 15.98 -9.57 -1.68
CA VAL A 99 14.95 -9.16 -0.72
C VAL A 99 15.60 -9.22 0.66
N SER A 100 16.15 -8.10 1.12
CA SER A 100 16.58 -7.97 2.51
C SER A 100 15.49 -7.29 3.33
N HIS A 101 15.02 -8.01 4.35
CA HIS A 101 14.21 -7.56 5.48
C HIS A 101 14.25 -6.04 5.73
N MET A 102 13.10 -5.40 5.53
CA MET A 102 12.85 -4.06 6.03
C MET A 102 12.86 -4.12 7.56
N GLY A 103 13.97 -3.68 8.14
CA GLY A 103 13.98 -3.13 9.48
C GLY A 103 13.14 -1.86 9.47
N ASP A 104 12.23 -1.79 10.43
CA ASP A 104 11.42 -0.64 10.80
C ASP A 104 12.30 0.57 11.13
N GLU A 105 12.65 1.36 10.11
CA GLU A 105 13.01 2.77 10.27
C GLU A 105 11.91 3.61 9.63
N GLY A 106 10.84 3.82 10.42
CA GLY A 106 10.03 5.03 10.40
C GLY A 106 9.49 5.45 9.04
N ASN A 107 8.61 4.65 8.45
CA ASN A 107 7.76 5.13 7.36
C ASN A 107 6.90 6.29 7.91
N ASN A 108 7.18 7.53 7.50
CA ASN A 108 6.48 8.70 8.02
C ASN A 108 5.00 8.56 7.64
N MET A 109 4.10 8.44 8.62
CA MET A 109 2.68 8.19 8.36
C MET A 109 2.05 9.25 7.45
N TYR A 110 2.59 10.47 7.48
CA TYR A 110 2.32 11.54 6.51
C TYR A 110 2.62 11.10 5.06
N GLU A 111 3.78 10.52 4.79
CA GLU A 111 4.18 10.06 3.46
C GLU A 111 3.24 8.96 2.98
N THR A 112 2.86 8.03 3.85
CA THR A 112 1.84 7.01 3.52
C THR A 112 0.51 7.64 3.14
N MET A 113 0.02 8.62 3.90
CA MET A 113 -1.23 9.32 3.56
C MET A 113 -1.12 10.14 2.27
N VAL A 114 0.04 10.73 1.99
CA VAL A 114 0.31 11.41 0.72
C VAL A 114 0.33 10.39 -0.41
N HIS A 115 0.99 9.25 -0.26
CA HIS A 115 0.99 8.17 -1.25
C HIS A 115 -0.43 7.64 -1.51
N ASP A 116 -1.26 7.48 -0.49
CA ASP A 116 -2.65 7.05 -0.62
C ASP A 116 -3.50 8.03 -1.45
N ILE A 117 -3.15 9.32 -1.48
CA ILE A 117 -3.89 10.36 -2.22
C ILE A 117 -3.27 10.65 -3.58
N PHE A 118 -1.95 10.74 -3.65
CA PHE A 118 -1.22 11.25 -4.81
C PHE A 118 -0.54 10.12 -5.61
N GLY A 119 -0.27 8.97 -4.99
CA GLY A 119 0.75 8.02 -5.44
C GLY A 119 2.11 8.73 -5.68
N MET A 120 3.19 8.02 -6.04
CA MET A 120 4.52 8.65 -6.18
C MET A 120 4.53 9.79 -7.20
N SER A 121 4.48 11.05 -6.77
CA SER A 121 4.40 12.23 -7.64
C SER A 121 5.41 12.17 -8.79
N SER A 122 4.89 12.09 -10.01
CA SER A 122 5.61 12.39 -11.24
C SER A 122 4.67 13.17 -12.14
N THR A 123 5.15 14.29 -12.66
CA THR A 123 4.42 15.19 -13.54
C THR A 123 4.01 14.46 -14.83
N PRO A 124 2.76 14.63 -15.32
CA PRO A 124 2.34 13.98 -16.57
C PRO A 124 3.05 14.63 -17.77
N THR A 125 3.71 13.82 -18.58
CA THR A 125 4.21 14.21 -19.89
C THR A 125 3.05 14.24 -20.88
N HIS A 126 2.86 15.38 -21.55
CA HIS A 126 1.84 15.55 -22.59
C HIS A 126 2.18 14.73 -23.83
N GLN A 127 1.27 13.86 -24.27
CA GLN A 127 1.19 13.40 -25.66
C GLN A 127 -0.19 13.76 -26.20
N ASN A 128 -0.27 14.02 -27.52
CA ASN A 128 -1.45 14.52 -28.23
C ASN A 128 -2.28 13.36 -28.79
N GLY A 129 -3.57 13.32 -28.44
CA GLY A 129 -4.61 12.44 -28.98
C GLY A 129 -5.99 13.04 -28.64
N GLU A 130 -7.06 12.59 -29.31
CA GLU A 130 -8.43 12.91 -28.90
C GLU A 130 -8.71 12.21 -27.56
N PHE A 131 -8.70 12.99 -26.47
CA PHE A 131 -8.85 12.47 -25.12
C PHE A 131 -10.26 12.70 -24.61
N GLU A 132 -10.80 11.69 -23.92
CA GLU A 132 -12.04 11.87 -23.18
C GLU A 132 -11.79 12.66 -21.91
N GLY A 133 -12.71 13.57 -21.56
CA GLY A 133 -12.72 14.18 -20.23
C GLY A 133 -13.11 13.16 -19.16
N PRO A 134 -12.71 13.37 -17.89
CA PRO A 134 -13.15 12.51 -16.79
C PRO A 134 -14.68 12.53 -16.66
N HIS A 135 -15.28 11.35 -16.48
CA HIS A 135 -16.70 11.23 -16.14
C HIS A 135 -17.06 12.06 -14.89
N GLU A 136 -18.32 12.49 -14.74
CA GLU A 136 -18.77 13.41 -13.68
C GLU A 136 -18.31 13.01 -12.26
N SER A 137 -18.35 11.71 -11.95
CA SER A 137 -17.87 11.16 -10.68
C SER A 137 -16.36 11.34 -10.47
N ALA A 138 -15.55 11.10 -11.51
CA ALA A 138 -14.11 11.32 -11.50
C ALA A 138 -13.77 12.82 -11.52
N GLN A 139 -14.55 13.63 -12.24
CA GLN A 139 -14.39 15.08 -12.28
C GLN A 139 -14.57 15.70 -10.89
N LYS A 140 -15.61 15.31 -10.14
CA LYS A 140 -15.80 15.71 -8.75
C LYS A 140 -14.60 15.36 -7.87
N PHE A 141 -13.98 14.20 -8.09
CA PHE A 141 -12.77 13.80 -7.36
C PHE A 141 -11.57 14.70 -7.73
N TYR A 142 -11.36 14.98 -9.02
CA TYR A 142 -10.29 15.88 -9.47
C TYR A 142 -10.47 17.31 -8.96
N GLU A 143 -11.70 17.84 -8.96
CA GLU A 143 -12.00 19.17 -8.40
C GLU A 143 -11.66 19.24 -6.90
N LEU A 144 -11.99 18.20 -6.13
CA LEU A 144 -11.62 18.11 -4.72
C LEU A 144 -10.11 18.02 -4.54
N LEU A 145 -9.42 17.26 -5.38
CA LEU A 145 -7.97 17.12 -5.36
C LEU A 145 -7.27 18.44 -5.70
N ASP A 146 -7.73 19.14 -6.74
CA ASP A 146 -7.18 20.44 -7.17
C ASP A 146 -7.43 21.53 -6.14
N SER A 147 -8.58 21.51 -5.45
CA SER A 147 -8.84 22.39 -4.31
C SER A 147 -7.87 22.12 -3.15
N ALA A 148 -7.61 20.84 -2.85
CA ALA A 148 -6.74 20.44 -1.75
C ALA A 148 -5.25 20.68 -2.04
N ARG A 149 -4.87 20.72 -3.34
CA ARG A 149 -3.52 21.06 -3.84
C ARG A 149 -3.21 22.55 -3.83
N GLN A 150 -4.17 23.40 -3.51
CA GLN A 150 -3.93 24.83 -3.47
C GLN A 150 -2.88 25.16 -2.39
N PRO A 151 -2.02 26.16 -2.63
CA PRO A 151 -1.08 26.66 -1.63
C PRO A 151 -1.79 26.95 -0.30
N LEU A 152 -1.12 26.62 0.82
CA LEU A 152 -1.68 26.81 2.16
C LEU A 152 -2.06 28.27 2.44
N TRP A 153 -1.35 29.22 1.80
CA TRP A 153 -1.69 30.63 1.69
C TRP A 153 -1.13 31.17 0.35
N PRO A 154 -1.57 32.34 -0.15
CA PRO A 154 -1.03 32.93 -1.38
C PRO A 154 0.50 33.08 -1.35
N GLY A 155 1.19 32.42 -2.28
CA GLY A 155 2.66 32.44 -2.36
C GLY A 155 3.38 31.38 -1.51
N CYS A 156 2.66 30.49 -0.81
CA CYS A 156 3.26 29.34 -0.14
C CYS A 156 3.82 28.34 -1.18
N THR A 157 5.13 28.09 -1.15
CA THR A 157 5.80 27.12 -2.04
C THR A 157 6.12 25.79 -1.36
N THR A 158 6.04 25.74 -0.03
CA THR A 158 6.43 24.57 0.76
C THR A 158 5.28 23.63 1.08
N ASP A 159 4.06 24.17 1.25
CA ASP A 159 2.91 23.42 1.70
C ASP A 159 1.61 23.81 0.99
N THR A 160 0.79 22.79 0.77
CA THR A 160 -0.59 22.88 0.31
C THR A 160 -1.54 22.74 1.49
N GLU A 161 -2.81 23.10 1.31
CA GLU A 161 -3.88 22.83 2.29
C GLU A 161 -3.85 21.35 2.74
N LEU A 162 -3.69 20.44 1.78
CA LEU A 162 -3.67 19.00 2.04
C LEU A 162 -2.38 18.52 2.72
N SER A 163 -1.20 18.90 2.21
CA SER A 163 0.07 18.44 2.79
C SER A 163 0.19 18.87 4.25
N PHE A 164 -0.21 20.10 4.58
CA PHE A 164 -0.24 20.57 5.95
C PHE A 164 -1.24 19.78 6.80
N THR A 165 -2.46 19.57 6.30
CA THR A 165 -3.48 18.80 7.01
C THR A 165 -2.99 17.38 7.34
N LEU A 166 -2.39 16.68 6.37
CA LEU A 166 -1.83 15.35 6.57
C LEU A 166 -0.66 15.34 7.55
N LYS A 167 0.24 16.34 7.50
CA LYS A 167 1.33 16.49 8.48
C LYS A 167 0.76 16.61 9.89
N MET A 168 -0.26 17.45 10.09
CA MET A 168 -0.90 17.66 11.38
C MET A 168 -1.62 16.40 11.90
N MET A 169 -2.33 15.67 11.02
CA MET A 169 -2.93 14.39 11.37
C MET A 169 -1.86 13.34 11.73
N SER A 170 -0.73 13.35 11.01
CA SER A 170 0.41 12.49 11.28
C SER A 170 0.98 12.74 12.67
N ILE A 171 1.31 13.99 12.97
CA ILE A 171 1.83 14.44 14.27
C ILE A 171 0.86 14.04 15.40
N LYS A 172 -0.44 14.30 15.23
CA LYS A 172 -1.44 13.93 16.24
C LYS A 172 -1.38 12.44 16.57
N SER A 173 -1.34 11.59 15.55
CA SER A 173 -1.34 10.14 15.73
C SER A 173 -0.02 9.62 16.30
N SER A 174 1.11 10.05 15.74
CA SER A 174 2.45 9.61 16.17
C SER A 174 2.74 9.93 17.63
N TYR A 175 2.21 11.04 18.13
CA TYR A 175 2.43 11.48 19.51
C TYR A 175 1.19 11.31 20.40
N ASN A 176 0.14 10.67 19.91
CA ASN A 176 -1.13 10.48 20.63
C ASN A 176 -1.67 11.78 21.26
N ILE A 177 -1.59 12.88 20.51
CA ILE A 177 -2.00 14.22 20.97
C ILE A 177 -3.51 14.23 21.18
N GLU A 178 -3.98 14.77 22.30
CA GLU A 178 -5.41 14.93 22.57
C GLU A 178 -6.08 15.82 21.49
N GLN A 179 -7.35 15.56 21.15
CA GLN A 179 -8.06 16.36 20.15
C GLN A 179 -8.12 17.85 20.50
N LYS A 180 -8.38 18.18 21.77
CA LYS A 180 -8.41 19.58 22.23
C LYS A 180 -7.08 20.30 22.00
N ALA A 181 -5.96 19.64 22.35
CA ALA A 181 -4.63 20.19 22.11
C ALA A 181 -4.36 20.38 20.61
N MET A 182 -4.78 19.44 19.77
CA MET A 182 -4.67 19.57 18.32
C MET A 182 -5.47 20.76 17.77
N ASP A 183 -6.69 20.97 18.26
CA ASP A 183 -7.54 22.09 17.86
C ASP A 183 -6.90 23.44 18.25
N GLU A 184 -6.34 23.54 19.46
CA GLU A 184 -5.60 24.72 19.92
C GLU A 184 -4.32 24.95 19.10
N MET A 185 -3.59 23.89 18.71
CA MET A 185 -2.42 23.98 17.84
C MET A 185 -2.79 24.51 16.45
N LEU A 186 -3.88 24.01 15.84
CA LEU A 186 -4.36 24.47 14.54
C LEU A 186 -4.77 25.94 14.57
N ASP A 187 -5.47 26.36 15.61
CA ASP A 187 -5.84 27.77 15.81
C ASP A 187 -4.60 28.67 15.96
N ALA A 188 -3.62 28.24 16.76
CA ALA A 188 -2.36 28.96 16.91
C ALA A 188 -1.59 29.08 15.58
N CYS A 189 -1.50 27.99 14.81
CA CYS A 189 -0.90 28.00 13.47
C CYS A 189 -1.65 28.95 12.52
N SER A 190 -2.99 28.91 12.50
CA SER A 190 -3.79 29.77 11.63
C SER A 190 -3.57 31.26 11.93
N ARG A 191 -3.43 31.63 13.21
CA ARG A 191 -3.16 33.02 13.64
C ARG A 191 -1.71 33.47 13.40
N ALA A 192 -0.75 32.55 13.39
CA ALA A 192 0.66 32.86 13.19
C ALA A 192 1.05 32.98 11.71
N MET A 193 0.24 32.43 10.80
CA MET A 193 0.54 32.35 9.36
C MET A 193 -0.11 33.50 8.57
N PRO A 194 0.41 33.83 7.36
CA PRO A 194 -0.15 34.88 6.51
C PRO A 194 -1.65 34.70 6.25
N LEU A 195 -2.40 35.79 6.17
CA LEU A 195 -3.81 35.79 5.82
C LEU A 195 -4.01 36.24 4.35
N PRO A 196 -4.96 35.63 3.62
CA PRO A 196 -5.77 34.47 4.01
C PRO A 196 -4.96 33.16 3.97
N ASN A 197 -5.17 32.26 4.95
CA ASN A 197 -4.66 30.89 4.91
C ASN A 197 -5.79 29.86 4.92
N LYS A 198 -5.45 28.64 4.50
CA LYS A 198 -6.33 27.48 4.38
C LYS A 198 -6.09 26.45 5.49
N ILE A 199 -5.54 26.87 6.63
CA ILE A 199 -5.31 25.97 7.76
C ILE A 199 -6.67 25.52 8.31
N PRO A 200 -6.93 24.21 8.49
CA PRO A 200 -8.18 23.74 9.07
C PRO A 200 -8.40 24.34 10.46
N SER A 201 -9.62 24.81 10.76
CA SER A 201 -9.92 25.46 12.03
C SER A 201 -9.88 24.53 13.25
N ASN A 202 -9.96 23.21 13.02
CA ASN A 202 -9.90 22.17 14.04
C ASN A 202 -9.69 20.80 13.37
N PHE A 203 -9.46 19.77 14.19
CA PHE A 203 -9.22 18.40 13.74
C PHE A 203 -10.43 17.80 12.99
N TYR A 204 -11.65 18.18 13.34
CA TYR A 204 -12.83 17.73 12.61
C TYR A 204 -12.85 18.25 11.17
N GLN A 205 -12.48 19.51 10.93
CA GLN A 205 -12.36 20.05 9.57
C GLN A 205 -11.21 19.39 8.80
N ALA A 206 -10.09 19.08 9.48
CA ALA A 206 -9.00 18.30 8.89
C ALA A 206 -9.47 16.90 8.44
N GLU A 207 -10.16 16.14 9.31
CA GLU A 207 -10.74 14.85 8.95
C GLU A 207 -11.77 14.98 7.81
N LYS A 208 -12.59 16.04 7.84
CA LYS A 208 -13.58 16.31 6.79
C LYS A 208 -12.92 16.59 5.45
N LEU A 209 -11.81 17.31 5.42
CA LEU A 209 -11.04 17.54 4.19
C LEU A 209 -10.54 16.21 3.61
N VAL A 210 -9.89 15.39 4.45
CA VAL A 210 -9.31 14.11 4.03
C VAL A 210 -10.37 13.08 3.62
N SER A 211 -11.50 13.02 4.32
CA SER A 211 -12.59 12.09 4.00
C SER A 211 -13.20 12.31 2.61
N LYS A 212 -13.25 13.57 2.13
CA LYS A 212 -13.71 13.91 0.77
C LYS A 212 -12.84 13.30 -0.33
N LEU A 213 -11.57 13.01 -0.04
CA LEU A 213 -10.61 12.42 -0.98
C LEU A 213 -10.68 10.89 -1.03
N GLY A 214 -11.79 10.30 -0.57
CA GLY A 214 -11.98 8.85 -0.55
C GLY A 214 -11.16 8.13 0.53
N LEU A 215 -10.59 8.86 1.50
CA LEU A 215 -9.94 8.31 2.70
C LEU A 215 -10.90 8.23 3.89
N GLY A 216 -12.19 8.39 3.65
CA GLY A 216 -13.21 8.20 4.66
C GLY A 216 -13.22 6.76 5.17
N HIS A 217 -13.50 6.60 6.47
CA HIS A 217 -13.85 5.31 7.04
C HIS A 217 -15.29 5.37 7.54
N VAL A 218 -16.01 4.27 7.39
CA VAL A 218 -17.37 4.10 7.88
C VAL A 218 -17.30 3.34 9.20
N LYS A 219 -17.90 3.92 10.24
CA LYS A 219 -18.07 3.21 11.52
C LYS A 219 -19.41 2.47 11.47
N ILE A 220 -19.35 1.15 11.46
CA ILE A 220 -20.54 0.29 11.42
C ILE A 220 -20.75 -0.29 12.82
N ASP A 221 -21.90 -0.01 13.41
CA ASP A 221 -22.26 -0.56 14.72
C ASP A 221 -22.46 -2.08 14.60
N CYS A 222 -22.07 -2.83 15.61
CA CYS A 222 -22.20 -4.28 15.60
C CYS A 222 -22.67 -4.81 16.94
N CYS A 223 -23.29 -5.99 16.91
CA CYS A 223 -23.68 -6.69 18.11
C CYS A 223 -22.46 -6.97 18.99
N ILE A 224 -22.59 -6.83 20.31
CA ILE A 224 -21.51 -7.11 21.26
C ILE A 224 -20.97 -8.55 21.12
N ASN A 225 -21.87 -9.49 20.83
CA ASN A 225 -21.57 -10.91 20.60
C ASN A 225 -21.20 -11.22 19.14
N GLY A 226 -21.05 -10.21 18.28
CA GLY A 226 -20.63 -10.34 16.88
C GLY A 226 -21.65 -10.99 15.93
N CYS A 227 -22.89 -11.20 16.37
CA CYS A 227 -23.92 -11.91 15.58
C CYS A 227 -24.38 -11.15 14.32
N MET A 228 -24.25 -9.82 14.29
CA MET A 228 -24.69 -9.00 13.15
C MET A 228 -24.03 -7.62 13.14
N LEU A 229 -24.02 -7.01 11.96
CA LEU A 229 -23.79 -5.59 11.76
C LEU A 229 -25.13 -4.84 11.69
N CYS A 230 -25.17 -3.60 12.18
CA CYS A 230 -26.24 -2.66 11.88
C CYS A 230 -25.95 -2.02 10.51
N TYR A 231 -26.16 -2.79 9.45
CA TYR A 231 -25.77 -2.48 8.08
C TYR A 231 -26.97 -2.72 7.13
N LYS A 232 -27.10 -1.89 6.09
CA LYS A 232 -28.24 -1.86 5.16
C LYS A 232 -29.60 -1.83 5.88
N GLU A 233 -30.39 -2.90 5.76
CA GLU A 233 -31.76 -2.97 6.29
C GLU A 233 -31.78 -2.95 7.83
N ASP A 234 -30.66 -3.28 8.47
CA ASP A 234 -30.53 -3.38 9.93
C ASP A 234 -30.03 -2.07 10.60
N ILE A 235 -29.89 -0.96 9.85
CA ILE A 235 -29.34 0.31 10.37
C ILE A 235 -30.19 0.92 11.48
N GLU A 236 -31.52 0.75 11.45
CA GLU A 236 -32.43 1.35 12.43
C GLU A 236 -32.68 0.47 13.66
N LEU A 237 -32.12 -0.74 13.68
CA LEU A 237 -32.34 -1.66 14.79
C LEU A 237 -31.66 -1.17 16.08
N GLY A 238 -32.43 -1.14 17.17
CA GLY A 238 -31.94 -0.84 18.52
C GLY A 238 -31.35 -2.04 19.26
N GLN A 239 -31.56 -3.25 18.75
CA GLN A 239 -31.13 -4.51 19.37
C GLN A 239 -30.77 -5.56 18.30
N CYS A 240 -29.97 -6.55 18.69
CA CYS A 240 -29.58 -7.66 17.83
C CYS A 240 -30.78 -8.57 17.52
N LYS A 241 -31.02 -8.88 16.24
CA LYS A 241 -32.10 -9.77 15.80
C LYS A 241 -31.89 -11.24 16.17
N PHE A 242 -30.65 -11.64 16.47
CA PHE A 242 -30.30 -13.03 16.78
C PHE A 242 -30.20 -13.33 18.27
N CYS A 243 -29.61 -12.42 19.06
CA CYS A 243 -29.37 -12.65 20.49
C CYS A 243 -30.08 -11.65 21.42
N GLY A 244 -30.86 -10.71 20.88
CA GLY A 244 -31.63 -9.72 21.67
C GLY A 244 -30.81 -8.64 22.37
N GLU A 245 -29.48 -8.69 22.30
CA GLU A 245 -28.60 -7.72 22.97
C GLU A 245 -28.83 -6.29 22.46
N SER A 246 -28.89 -5.33 23.39
CA SER A 246 -29.01 -3.91 23.06
C SER A 246 -27.79 -3.43 22.27
N ARG A 247 -28.03 -2.65 21.21
CA ARG A 247 -27.00 -1.96 20.43
C ARG A 247 -26.29 -0.88 21.25
N TYR A 248 -27.02 -0.22 22.15
CA TYR A 248 -26.55 0.96 22.88
C TYR A 248 -26.19 0.64 24.33
N LYS A 249 -25.22 1.38 24.87
CA LYS A 249 -24.90 1.37 26.30
C LYS A 249 -26.07 1.95 27.09
N GLU A 250 -26.32 1.39 28.27
CA GLU A 250 -27.25 1.98 29.23
C GLU A 250 -26.71 3.34 29.68
N SER A 251 -27.52 4.39 29.52
CA SER A 251 -27.14 5.75 29.90
C SER A 251 -27.97 6.23 31.09
N THR A 252 -27.30 6.64 32.16
CA THR A 252 -27.93 7.28 33.33
C THR A 252 -28.33 8.73 33.06
N LYS A 253 -27.85 9.33 31.97
CA LYS A 253 -28.20 10.68 31.51
C LYS A 253 -28.79 10.58 30.10
N HIS A 254 -30.05 10.99 29.90
CA HIS A 254 -30.85 10.84 28.68
C HIS A 254 -30.32 11.54 27.39
N ARG A 255 -29.02 11.84 27.25
CA ARG A 255 -28.54 12.75 26.19
C ARG A 255 -27.73 12.13 25.04
N SER A 256 -27.33 10.86 25.07
CA SER A 256 -26.67 10.28 23.89
C SER A 256 -26.77 8.75 23.81
N LYS A 257 -27.28 8.23 22.69
CA LYS A 257 -27.21 6.81 22.34
C LYS A 257 -25.78 6.47 21.90
N VAL A 258 -25.04 5.73 22.72
CA VAL A 258 -23.65 5.32 22.42
C VAL A 258 -23.62 3.82 22.11
N PRO A 259 -23.21 3.40 20.91
CA PRO A 259 -23.09 1.99 20.55
C PRO A 259 -22.10 1.24 21.43
N ARG A 260 -22.38 -0.04 21.68
CA ARG A 260 -21.54 -0.91 22.52
C ARG A 260 -20.29 -1.41 21.79
N LYS A 261 -20.39 -1.68 20.48
CA LYS A 261 -19.31 -2.20 19.64
C LYS A 261 -19.43 -1.62 18.22
N ARG A 262 -18.30 -1.33 17.58
CA ARG A 262 -18.22 -0.80 16.21
C ARG A 262 -17.05 -1.40 15.45
N MET A 263 -17.26 -1.79 14.20
CA MET A 263 -16.17 -2.05 13.26
C MET A 263 -15.88 -0.81 12.41
N HIS A 264 -14.67 -0.74 11.88
CA HIS A 264 -14.28 0.29 10.92
C HIS A 264 -14.19 -0.36 9.54
N TYR A 265 -14.91 0.19 8.58
CA TYR A 265 -14.88 -0.23 7.19
C TYR A 265 -14.28 0.88 6.33
N LEU A 266 -13.35 0.54 5.46
CA LEU A 266 -12.73 1.46 4.52
C LEU A 266 -13.16 1.03 3.10
N PRO A 267 -14.04 1.79 2.42
CA PRO A 267 -14.56 1.45 1.10
C PRO A 267 -13.45 1.13 0.10
N LEU A 268 -13.57 0.03 -0.63
CA LEU A 268 -12.57 -0.44 -1.60
C LEU A 268 -12.68 0.32 -2.93
N ILE A 269 -13.90 0.53 -3.43
CA ILE A 269 -14.15 1.15 -4.74
C ILE A 269 -13.43 2.50 -4.92
N PRO A 270 -13.58 3.49 -4.01
CA PRO A 270 -12.91 4.78 -4.19
C PRO A 270 -11.39 4.66 -4.23
N ARG A 271 -10.82 3.71 -3.48
CA ARG A 271 -9.37 3.51 -3.42
C ARG A 271 -8.83 2.91 -4.71
N LEU A 272 -9.57 1.99 -5.34
CA LEU A 272 -9.25 1.46 -6.66
C LEU A 272 -9.34 2.54 -7.76
N GLN A 273 -10.39 3.37 -7.73
CA GLN A 273 -10.52 4.48 -8.67
C GLN A 273 -9.36 5.47 -8.56
N ARG A 274 -8.84 5.71 -7.35
CA ARG A 274 -7.66 6.56 -7.14
C ARG A 274 -6.38 6.01 -7.78
N LEU A 275 -6.20 4.69 -7.80
CA LEU A 275 -5.06 4.09 -8.49
C LEU A 275 -5.10 4.39 -10.00
N CYS A 276 -6.30 4.47 -10.59
CA CYS A 276 -6.47 4.84 -11.99
C CYS A 276 -6.38 6.36 -12.20
N ALA A 277 -6.73 7.16 -11.19
CA ALA A 277 -6.74 8.61 -11.27
C ALA A 277 -5.37 9.26 -11.01
N SER A 278 -4.43 8.54 -10.38
CA SER A 278 -3.08 9.04 -10.08
C SER A 278 -2.11 8.75 -11.24
N PRO A 279 -1.38 9.77 -11.75
CA PRO A 279 -0.38 9.58 -12.79
C PRO A 279 0.72 8.57 -12.44
N SER A 280 0.99 8.40 -11.15
CA SER A 280 2.06 7.54 -10.63
C SER A 280 1.73 6.05 -10.64
N SER A 281 0.45 5.69 -10.53
CA SER A 281 -0.02 4.32 -10.39
C SER A 281 -0.88 3.87 -11.56
N ALA A 282 -1.52 4.77 -12.30
CA ALA A 282 -2.45 4.42 -13.37
C ALA A 282 -1.83 3.55 -14.46
N LYS A 283 -0.62 3.87 -14.92
CA LYS A 283 0.10 3.02 -15.88
C LYS A 283 0.40 1.63 -15.29
N HIS A 284 0.74 1.58 -14.01
CA HIS A 284 1.04 0.32 -13.32
C HIS A 284 -0.19 -0.58 -13.17
N MET A 285 -1.42 -0.04 -13.24
CA MET A 285 -2.65 -0.85 -13.21
C MET A 285 -2.83 -1.77 -14.43
N ARG A 286 -2.04 -1.59 -15.49
CA ARG A 286 -1.99 -2.49 -16.65
C ARG A 286 -0.69 -3.27 -16.75
N TRP A 287 0.20 -3.13 -15.75
CA TRP A 287 1.54 -3.69 -15.78
C TRP A 287 1.52 -5.20 -16.02
N HIS A 288 0.59 -5.92 -15.38
CA HIS A 288 0.44 -7.38 -15.52
C HIS A 288 0.22 -7.87 -16.96
N ALA A 289 -0.25 -7.01 -17.87
CA ALA A 289 -0.64 -7.35 -19.24
C ALA A 289 0.38 -6.79 -20.24
N GLU A 290 0.98 -5.65 -19.91
CA GLU A 290 2.01 -5.01 -20.73
C GLU A 290 3.40 -5.65 -20.52
N ASN A 291 3.63 -6.35 -19.41
CA ASN A 291 4.92 -6.94 -19.07
C ASN A 291 4.84 -8.47 -19.09
N HIS A 292 5.75 -9.08 -19.84
CA HIS A 292 5.85 -10.53 -19.96
C HIS A 292 7.17 -11.00 -19.34
N CYS A 293 7.10 -12.05 -18.55
CA CYS A 293 8.29 -12.74 -18.01
C CYS A 293 8.86 -13.69 -19.09
N ASP A 294 10.17 -13.94 -19.04
CA ASP A 294 10.80 -14.93 -19.92
C ASP A 294 10.20 -16.33 -19.70
N ILE A 295 10.18 -17.13 -20.77
CA ILE A 295 9.60 -18.49 -20.76
C ILE A 295 10.28 -19.33 -19.66
N GLY A 296 9.47 -19.89 -18.76
CA GLY A 296 9.92 -20.77 -17.68
C GLY A 296 10.24 -20.06 -16.36
N MET A 297 10.12 -18.73 -16.30
CA MET A 297 10.19 -17.98 -15.05
C MET A 297 8.80 -17.50 -14.61
N MET A 298 8.58 -17.41 -13.30
CA MET A 298 7.39 -16.82 -12.70
C MET A 298 7.83 -15.51 -12.03
N CYS A 299 7.57 -14.38 -12.69
CA CYS A 299 7.95 -13.05 -12.22
C CYS A 299 6.79 -12.35 -11.50
N HIS A 300 5.55 -12.78 -11.74
CA HIS A 300 4.34 -12.16 -11.20
C HIS A 300 3.21 -13.20 -11.08
N PRO A 301 2.22 -13.04 -10.19
CA PRO A 301 1.08 -13.97 -10.10
C PRO A 301 0.31 -14.18 -11.41
N SER A 302 0.37 -13.23 -12.34
CA SER A 302 -0.20 -13.37 -13.70
C SER A 302 0.45 -14.46 -14.55
N ASP A 303 1.70 -14.83 -14.24
CA ASP A 303 2.40 -15.93 -14.92
C ASP A 303 1.90 -17.32 -14.44
N GLY A 304 1.16 -17.36 -13.33
CA GLY A 304 0.65 -18.59 -12.71
C GLY A 304 -0.54 -19.20 -13.47
N GLU A 305 -0.67 -20.53 -13.39
CA GLU A 305 -1.74 -21.26 -14.08
C GLU A 305 -3.15 -20.89 -13.57
N ALA A 306 -3.30 -20.54 -12.30
CA ALA A 306 -4.59 -20.10 -11.74
C ALA A 306 -5.08 -18.82 -12.43
N TRP A 307 -4.18 -17.86 -12.68
CA TRP A 307 -4.52 -16.62 -13.38
C TRP A 307 -4.86 -16.88 -14.85
N LYS A 308 -4.02 -17.66 -15.55
CA LYS A 308 -4.28 -18.03 -16.95
C LYS A 308 -5.59 -18.80 -17.11
N HIS A 309 -5.91 -19.67 -16.15
CA HIS A 309 -7.17 -20.40 -16.13
C HIS A 309 -8.36 -19.45 -15.93
N PHE A 310 -8.24 -18.51 -15.01
CA PHE A 310 -9.25 -17.47 -14.79
C PHE A 310 -9.49 -16.66 -16.07
N ASP A 311 -8.42 -16.21 -16.74
CA ASP A 311 -8.51 -15.42 -17.98
C ASP A 311 -9.17 -16.20 -19.12
N LYS A 312 -8.89 -17.51 -19.23
CA LYS A 312 -9.57 -18.42 -20.18
C LYS A 312 -11.05 -18.61 -19.83
N THR A 313 -11.39 -18.59 -18.55
CA THR A 313 -12.76 -18.81 -18.07
C THR A 313 -13.62 -17.55 -18.25
N TYR A 314 -13.02 -16.37 -18.05
CA TYR A 314 -13.69 -15.07 -18.12
C TYR A 314 -13.00 -14.15 -19.14
N PRO A 315 -13.08 -14.46 -20.45
CA PRO A 315 -12.38 -13.70 -21.48
C PRO A 315 -12.85 -12.25 -21.57
N ASP A 316 -14.13 -11.98 -21.36
CA ASP A 316 -14.68 -10.62 -21.35
C ASP A 316 -14.04 -9.77 -20.25
N PHE A 317 -13.84 -10.34 -19.05
CA PHE A 317 -13.15 -9.67 -17.96
C PHE A 317 -11.67 -9.45 -18.30
N ALA A 318 -10.99 -10.48 -18.82
CA ALA A 318 -9.56 -10.43 -19.12
C ALA A 318 -9.21 -9.51 -20.30
N SER A 319 -10.16 -9.30 -21.22
CA SER A 319 -9.99 -8.43 -22.39
C SER A 319 -9.75 -6.96 -22.04
N GLU A 320 -10.21 -6.53 -20.87
CA GLU A 320 -9.98 -5.20 -20.32
C GLU A 320 -8.83 -5.28 -19.28
N PRO A 321 -7.59 -4.90 -19.65
CA PRO A 321 -6.42 -5.04 -18.76
C PRO A 321 -6.47 -4.14 -17.53
N ARG A 322 -7.36 -3.14 -17.50
CA ARG A 322 -7.57 -2.28 -16.33
C ARG A 322 -8.52 -2.90 -15.28
N ASN A 323 -9.17 -4.03 -15.60
CA ASN A 323 -9.95 -4.77 -14.61
C ASN A 323 -9.04 -5.35 -13.52
N VAL A 324 -9.51 -5.26 -12.28
CA VAL A 324 -8.65 -5.42 -11.10
C VAL A 324 -8.70 -6.85 -10.56
N ARG A 325 -7.54 -7.44 -10.29
CA ARG A 325 -7.42 -8.73 -9.61
C ARG A 325 -6.88 -8.52 -8.21
N LEU A 326 -7.60 -9.05 -7.24
CA LEU A 326 -7.40 -8.78 -5.81
C LEU A 326 -6.97 -10.04 -5.07
N GLY A 327 -6.11 -9.86 -4.07
CA GLY A 327 -5.90 -10.82 -2.99
C GLY A 327 -6.49 -10.30 -1.69
N LEU A 328 -6.94 -11.20 -0.83
CA LEU A 328 -7.35 -10.85 0.53
C LEU A 328 -6.47 -11.58 1.52
N CYS A 329 -6.03 -10.90 2.56
CA CYS A 329 -5.43 -11.56 3.72
C CYS A 329 -6.05 -11.04 5.02
N SER A 330 -6.03 -11.90 6.02
CA SER A 330 -6.50 -11.59 7.37
C SER A 330 -5.71 -12.43 8.36
N ASP A 331 -5.34 -11.80 9.48
CA ASP A 331 -4.69 -12.47 10.60
C ASP A 331 -5.04 -11.73 11.91
N ASP A 332 -4.74 -12.33 13.07
CA ASP A 332 -4.88 -11.63 14.34
C ASP A 332 -3.71 -10.68 14.60
N PHE A 333 -4.02 -9.51 15.16
CA PHE A 333 -3.03 -8.49 15.44
C PHE A 333 -3.26 -7.86 16.82
N SER A 334 -2.22 -7.73 17.65
CA SER A 334 -2.28 -6.99 18.91
C SER A 334 -1.70 -5.58 18.72
N PRO A 335 -2.51 -4.50 18.70
CA PRO A 335 -2.03 -3.15 18.45
C PRO A 335 -1.30 -2.54 19.64
N PHE A 336 -1.44 -3.13 20.83
CA PHE A 336 -0.67 -2.76 22.00
C PHE A 336 0.30 -3.91 22.27
N GLY A 337 1.61 -3.63 22.28
CA GLY A 337 2.66 -4.64 22.36
C GLY A 337 2.53 -5.62 23.54
N MET A 338 3.42 -6.62 23.58
CA MET A 338 3.38 -7.78 24.48
C MET A 338 3.19 -7.48 25.98
N SER A 339 3.44 -6.24 26.42
CA SER A 339 3.42 -5.82 27.83
C SER A 339 2.08 -5.24 28.33
N SER A 340 1.03 -5.20 27.49
CA SER A 340 -0.26 -4.58 27.81
C SER A 340 -1.42 -5.59 27.78
N LYS A 341 -2.59 -5.25 28.37
CA LYS A 341 -3.77 -6.13 28.41
C LYS A 341 -4.13 -6.59 26.99
N SER A 342 -4.07 -7.91 26.72
CA SER A 342 -4.36 -8.51 25.41
C SER A 342 -5.61 -7.93 24.75
N TYR A 343 -5.43 -7.18 23.67
CA TYR A 343 -6.52 -6.71 22.81
C TYR A 343 -6.11 -7.08 21.41
N SER A 344 -6.67 -8.15 20.84
CA SER A 344 -6.43 -8.48 19.44
C SER A 344 -7.50 -7.86 18.58
N CYS A 345 -7.11 -7.13 17.53
CA CYS A 345 -7.98 -6.76 16.43
C CYS A 345 -7.69 -7.64 15.22
N TRP A 346 -8.64 -7.69 14.29
CA TRP A 346 -8.55 -8.50 13.08
C TRP A 346 -8.62 -7.56 11.86
N PRO A 347 -7.47 -7.17 11.27
CA PRO A 347 -7.43 -6.42 10.03
C PRO A 347 -7.77 -7.33 8.83
N ILE A 348 -8.61 -6.83 7.93
CA ILE A 348 -8.81 -7.40 6.60
C ILE A 348 -8.04 -6.53 5.62
N ILE A 349 -7.04 -7.09 4.95
CA ILE A 349 -6.20 -6.38 3.98
C ILE A 349 -6.48 -6.92 2.59
N VAL A 350 -6.57 -6.02 1.62
CA VAL A 350 -6.77 -6.34 0.21
C VAL A 350 -5.57 -5.85 -0.60
N THR A 351 -4.99 -6.72 -1.41
CA THR A 351 -3.83 -6.42 -2.26
C THR A 351 -4.26 -6.34 -3.72
N VAL A 352 -3.75 -5.35 -4.46
CA VAL A 352 -4.03 -5.15 -5.89
C VAL A 352 -2.92 -5.78 -6.74
N TYR A 353 -3.19 -6.92 -7.36
CA TYR A 353 -2.21 -7.65 -8.18
C TYR A 353 -2.10 -7.16 -9.62
N ASN A 354 -2.74 -6.06 -9.97
CA ASN A 354 -2.47 -5.41 -11.25
C ASN A 354 -1.08 -4.75 -11.27
N LEU A 355 -0.65 -4.31 -10.09
CA LEU A 355 0.60 -3.58 -9.87
C LEU A 355 1.80 -4.54 -9.89
N PRO A 356 3.01 -4.06 -10.29
CA PRO A 356 4.23 -4.85 -10.21
C PRO A 356 4.54 -5.29 -8.77
N LEU A 357 5.29 -6.38 -8.61
CA LEU A 357 5.65 -6.92 -7.29
C LEU A 357 6.35 -5.92 -6.37
N SER A 358 7.15 -5.01 -6.94
CA SER A 358 7.81 -3.93 -6.20
C SER A 358 6.85 -2.91 -5.59
N MET A 359 5.60 -2.88 -6.04
CA MET A 359 4.54 -2.00 -5.54
C MET A 359 3.49 -2.77 -4.75
N CYS A 360 2.93 -3.86 -5.29
CA CYS A 360 1.74 -4.50 -4.74
C CYS A 360 1.90 -5.02 -3.30
N MET A 361 3.13 -5.36 -2.88
CA MET A 361 3.44 -5.83 -1.52
C MET A 361 3.93 -4.72 -0.58
N THR A 362 3.85 -3.45 -0.98
CA THR A 362 4.26 -2.31 -0.14
C THR A 362 3.05 -1.67 0.53
N THR A 363 3.27 -1.08 1.70
CA THR A 363 2.20 -0.51 2.56
C THR A 363 1.20 0.39 1.82
N PRO A 364 1.60 1.31 0.90
CA PRO A 364 0.65 2.18 0.21
C PRO A 364 -0.34 1.47 -0.74
N TYR A 365 -0.04 0.23 -1.15
CA TYR A 365 -0.87 -0.54 -2.08
C TYR A 365 -1.52 -1.77 -1.43
N MET A 366 -1.33 -1.93 -0.11
CA MET A 366 -2.03 -2.91 0.72
C MET A 366 -3.19 -2.23 1.44
N PHE A 367 -4.40 -2.46 0.94
CA PHE A 367 -5.60 -1.77 1.36
C PHE A 367 -6.21 -2.40 2.60
N LEU A 368 -6.01 -1.78 3.76
CA LEU A 368 -6.76 -2.09 4.97
C LEU A 368 -8.24 -1.80 4.73
N SER A 369 -9.06 -2.84 4.57
CA SER A 369 -10.46 -2.73 4.16
C SER A 369 -11.42 -2.82 5.34
N SER A 370 -11.08 -3.56 6.38
CA SER A 370 -11.85 -3.61 7.61
C SER A 370 -10.94 -3.73 8.83
N ILE A 371 -11.34 -3.13 9.95
CA ILE A 371 -10.80 -3.43 11.28
C ILE A 371 -11.94 -3.97 12.13
N ILE A 372 -11.84 -5.25 12.48
CA ILE A 372 -12.77 -5.90 13.38
C ILE A 372 -12.25 -5.69 14.82
N PRO A 373 -13.09 -5.12 15.70
CA PRO A 373 -12.66 -4.79 17.06
C PRO A 373 -12.55 -6.04 17.94
N GLY A 374 -11.50 -6.05 18.76
CA GLY A 374 -11.26 -7.05 19.81
C GLY A 374 -12.21 -6.99 21.02
N LYS A 375 -11.98 -7.77 22.07
CA LYS A 375 -10.79 -8.61 22.36
C LYS A 375 -10.85 -10.05 21.85
N ASN A 376 -12.02 -10.50 21.40
CA ASN A 376 -12.23 -11.89 21.03
C ASN A 376 -12.05 -12.04 19.52
N ASN A 377 -11.33 -13.09 19.12
CA ASN A 377 -11.27 -13.53 17.73
C ASN A 377 -12.71 -13.73 17.20
N PRO A 378 -13.06 -13.19 16.03
CA PRO A 378 -14.39 -13.34 15.44
C PRO A 378 -14.76 -14.80 15.15
N LYS A 379 -13.77 -15.70 15.04
CA LYS A 379 -13.92 -17.14 14.75
C LYS A 379 -14.88 -17.35 13.58
N ALA A 380 -15.97 -18.10 13.81
CA ALA A 380 -16.99 -18.40 12.83
C ALA A 380 -17.86 -17.19 12.42
N GLN A 381 -17.71 -16.02 13.07
CA GLN A 381 -18.49 -14.81 12.77
C GLN A 381 -17.73 -13.81 11.89
N ILE A 382 -16.57 -14.20 11.32
CA ILE A 382 -15.79 -13.30 10.45
C ILE A 382 -16.59 -12.89 9.20
N ASP A 383 -17.45 -13.78 8.70
CA ASP A 383 -18.38 -13.59 7.60
C ASP A 383 -19.31 -12.38 7.83
N VAL A 384 -19.81 -12.19 9.06
CA VAL A 384 -20.64 -11.04 9.46
C VAL A 384 -19.90 -9.73 9.20
N TYR A 385 -18.60 -9.67 9.52
CA TYR A 385 -17.81 -8.46 9.35
C TYR A 385 -17.31 -8.27 7.91
N LEU A 386 -17.31 -9.32 7.09
CA LEU A 386 -16.95 -9.26 5.67
C LEU A 386 -18.10 -8.76 4.79
N GLN A 387 -19.34 -8.72 5.29
CA GLN A 387 -20.53 -8.31 4.51
C GLN A 387 -20.33 -7.03 3.68
N PRO A 388 -19.82 -5.90 4.24
CA PRO A 388 -19.66 -4.68 3.44
C PRO A 388 -18.65 -4.84 2.30
N LEU A 389 -17.56 -5.59 2.54
CA LEU A 389 -16.54 -5.87 1.51
C LEU A 389 -17.09 -6.80 0.44
N ILE A 390 -17.82 -7.85 0.82
CA ILE A 390 -18.45 -8.80 -0.11
C ILE A 390 -19.44 -8.06 -1.01
N ASP A 391 -20.23 -7.13 -0.48
CA ASP A 391 -21.18 -6.35 -1.25
C ASP A 391 -20.50 -5.44 -2.29
N GLU A 392 -19.39 -4.78 -1.93
CA GLU A 392 -18.59 -4.02 -2.91
C GLU A 392 -17.96 -4.94 -3.97
N LEU A 393 -17.43 -6.10 -3.58
CA LEU A 393 -16.85 -7.07 -4.53
C LEU A 393 -17.90 -7.61 -5.51
N LYS A 394 -19.12 -7.91 -5.04
CA LYS A 394 -20.24 -8.31 -5.90
C LYS A 394 -20.63 -7.20 -6.87
N SER A 395 -20.76 -5.97 -6.38
CA SER A 395 -21.07 -4.80 -7.21
C SER A 395 -20.00 -4.59 -8.31
N LEU A 396 -18.72 -4.69 -7.94
CA LEU A 396 -17.59 -4.60 -8.87
C LEU A 396 -17.58 -5.71 -9.92
N TRP A 397 -17.96 -6.93 -9.56
CA TRP A 397 -18.00 -8.07 -10.48
C TRP A 397 -19.18 -8.01 -11.46
N GLU A 398 -20.39 -7.81 -10.92
CA GLU A 398 -21.65 -7.89 -11.68
C GLU A 398 -21.82 -6.66 -12.57
N ILE A 399 -21.72 -5.47 -11.99
CA ILE A 399 -22.03 -4.19 -12.65
C ILE A 399 -20.74 -3.47 -13.06
N GLY A 400 -19.75 -3.43 -12.15
CA GLY A 400 -18.57 -2.58 -12.30
C GLY A 400 -18.85 -1.12 -11.97
N VAL A 401 -17.82 -0.27 -12.07
CA VAL A 401 -17.91 1.15 -11.75
C VAL A 401 -17.19 2.00 -12.79
N VAL A 402 -17.84 3.06 -13.26
CA VAL A 402 -17.23 4.02 -14.20
C VAL A 402 -16.01 4.66 -13.55
N THR A 403 -14.87 4.52 -14.20
CA THR A 403 -13.56 4.93 -13.70
C THR A 403 -12.81 5.63 -14.82
N TYR A 404 -12.00 6.62 -14.45
CA TYR A 404 -11.14 7.34 -15.39
C TYR A 404 -9.69 6.92 -15.19
N ASP A 405 -9.05 6.46 -16.27
CA ASP A 405 -7.62 6.18 -16.31
C ASP A 405 -6.89 7.43 -16.79
N VAL A 406 -6.15 8.10 -15.90
CA VAL A 406 -5.42 9.33 -16.24
C VAL A 406 -4.26 9.10 -17.20
N SER A 407 -3.70 7.88 -17.24
CA SER A 407 -2.57 7.56 -18.10
C SER A 407 -2.99 7.40 -19.56
N LEU A 408 -4.20 6.88 -19.79
CA LEU A 408 -4.79 6.78 -21.13
C LEU A 408 -5.75 7.94 -21.45
N LYS A 409 -6.17 8.70 -20.43
CA LYS A 409 -7.20 9.73 -20.49
C LYS A 409 -8.49 9.21 -21.11
N GLN A 410 -8.97 8.09 -20.58
CA GLN A 410 -10.14 7.37 -21.05
C GLN A 410 -10.99 6.92 -19.88
N ASN A 411 -12.31 6.93 -20.09
CA ASN A 411 -13.24 6.32 -19.16
C ASN A 411 -13.39 4.83 -19.49
N PHE A 412 -13.60 4.01 -18.47
CA PHE A 412 -13.89 2.59 -18.63
C PHE A 412 -14.75 2.11 -17.46
N VAL A 413 -15.41 0.97 -17.62
CA VAL A 413 -16.12 0.31 -16.53
C VAL A 413 -15.15 -0.64 -15.85
N MET A 414 -14.65 -0.22 -14.68
CA MET A 414 -13.74 -1.04 -13.87
C MET A 414 -14.53 -2.14 -13.19
N LYS A 415 -14.16 -3.39 -13.45
CA LYS A 415 -14.58 -4.56 -12.68
C LYS A 415 -13.44 -5.06 -11.81
N ALA A 416 -13.77 -5.84 -10.78
CA ALA A 416 -12.77 -6.49 -9.94
C ALA A 416 -13.14 -7.93 -9.61
N SER A 417 -12.11 -8.79 -9.46
CA SER A 417 -12.25 -10.17 -8.99
C SER A 417 -11.34 -10.42 -7.79
N LEU A 418 -11.83 -11.19 -6.82
CA LEU A 418 -11.01 -11.72 -5.74
C LEU A 418 -10.44 -13.07 -6.19
N MET A 419 -9.13 -13.12 -6.43
CA MET A 419 -8.47 -14.29 -7.00
C MET A 419 -8.13 -15.34 -5.94
N TRP A 420 -7.66 -14.91 -4.78
CA TRP A 420 -7.28 -15.80 -3.70
C TRP A 420 -7.29 -15.12 -2.33
N ILE A 421 -7.35 -15.96 -1.32
CA ILE A 421 -7.23 -15.58 0.08
C ILE A 421 -5.90 -16.13 0.60
N ILE A 422 -5.08 -15.27 1.18
CA ILE A 422 -3.81 -15.63 1.83
C ILE A 422 -4.07 -15.61 3.33
N SER A 423 -3.90 -16.77 3.96
CA SER A 423 -4.13 -16.95 5.38
C SER A 423 -3.20 -18.03 5.90
N ASP A 424 -2.87 -17.97 7.18
CA ASP A 424 -2.33 -19.14 7.87
C ASP A 424 -3.42 -20.21 8.00
N PHE A 425 -3.06 -21.38 8.52
CA PHE A 425 -3.99 -22.51 8.58
C PHE A 425 -5.17 -22.26 9.53
N PRO A 426 -5.00 -21.69 10.74
CA PRO A 426 -6.11 -21.21 11.57
C PRO A 426 -7.06 -20.22 10.87
N ALA A 427 -6.54 -19.15 10.26
CA ALA A 427 -7.36 -18.14 9.58
C ALA A 427 -8.04 -18.70 8.32
N TYR A 428 -7.42 -19.67 7.64
CA TYR A 428 -8.05 -20.40 6.54
C TYR A 428 -9.37 -21.04 6.98
N GLY A 429 -9.38 -21.72 8.13
CA GLY A 429 -10.60 -22.36 8.65
C GLY A 429 -11.70 -21.35 8.97
N MET A 430 -11.33 -20.16 9.43
CA MET A 430 -12.29 -19.08 9.69
C MET A 430 -12.87 -18.48 8.40
N LEU A 431 -12.02 -18.20 7.40
CA LEU A 431 -12.44 -17.54 6.15
C LEU A 431 -13.17 -18.49 5.20
N SER A 432 -12.78 -19.77 5.16
CA SER A 432 -13.40 -20.78 4.29
C SER A 432 -14.54 -21.56 4.96
N GLY A 433 -14.64 -21.49 6.30
CA GLY A 433 -15.51 -22.37 7.08
C GLY A 433 -15.00 -23.82 7.17
N TRP A 434 -13.79 -24.10 6.69
CA TRP A 434 -13.21 -25.44 6.69
C TRP A 434 -12.71 -25.85 8.09
N GLN A 435 -12.88 -27.12 8.43
CA GLN A 435 -12.33 -27.65 9.68
C GLN A 435 -10.82 -27.86 9.52
N THR A 436 -10.02 -27.09 10.25
CA THR A 436 -8.54 -27.12 10.16
C THR A 436 -7.89 -28.02 11.21
N ALA A 437 -8.68 -28.84 11.91
CA ALA A 437 -8.21 -29.79 12.91
C ALA A 437 -8.81 -31.18 12.68
N GLY A 438 -8.08 -32.23 13.06
CA GLY A 438 -8.54 -33.62 12.89
C GLY A 438 -8.41 -34.13 11.46
N LYS A 439 -9.11 -35.23 11.14
CA LYS A 439 -8.87 -36.04 9.92
C LYS A 439 -9.15 -35.33 8.61
N LEU A 440 -10.02 -34.32 8.64
CA LEU A 440 -10.37 -33.52 7.47
C LEU A 440 -9.62 -32.17 7.43
N SER A 441 -8.58 -32.01 8.24
CA SER A 441 -7.82 -30.75 8.33
C SER A 441 -7.33 -30.24 6.96
N CYS A 442 -6.78 -31.14 6.13
CA CYS A 442 -6.30 -30.76 4.81
C CYS A 442 -7.45 -30.75 3.78
N PRO A 443 -7.78 -29.60 3.16
CA PRO A 443 -8.85 -29.52 2.16
C PRO A 443 -8.51 -30.26 0.86
N TYR A 444 -7.22 -30.48 0.59
CA TYR A 444 -6.76 -31.19 -0.60
C TYR A 444 -6.70 -32.71 -0.39
N CYS A 445 -6.19 -33.16 0.76
CA CYS A 445 -6.05 -34.58 1.05
C CYS A 445 -7.33 -35.19 1.63
N MET A 446 -8.21 -34.39 2.25
CA MET A 446 -9.45 -34.82 2.88
C MET A 446 -9.27 -36.11 3.70
N GLU A 447 -9.98 -37.19 3.40
CA GLU A 447 -9.86 -38.45 4.15
C GLU A 447 -8.55 -39.21 3.89
N SER A 448 -7.81 -38.86 2.85
CA SER A 448 -6.59 -39.51 2.39
C SER A 448 -5.32 -39.02 3.09
N THR A 449 -5.44 -38.21 4.15
CA THR A 449 -4.25 -37.78 4.91
C THR A 449 -3.64 -38.97 5.67
N GLN A 450 -2.32 -39.12 5.60
CA GLN A 450 -1.56 -40.04 6.44
C GLN A 450 -1.12 -39.40 7.78
N ALA A 451 -1.71 -38.26 8.14
CA ALA A 451 -1.35 -37.56 9.38
C ALA A 451 -1.83 -38.37 10.60
N PHE A 452 -0.90 -38.65 11.52
CA PHE A 452 -1.19 -39.28 12.80
C PHE A 452 -1.74 -38.21 13.76
N PHE A 453 -2.96 -38.39 14.25
CA PHE A 453 -3.52 -37.51 15.29
C PHE A 453 -2.79 -37.81 16.61
N SER A 454 -2.15 -36.80 17.20
CA SER A 454 -1.71 -36.80 18.61
C SER A 454 -2.68 -36.01 19.46
#